data_AF-A0A2W5KT97-F1
#
_entry.id   AF-A0A2W5KT97-F1
#
_cell.length_a   1.000
_cell.length_b   1.000
_cell.length_c   1.000
_cell.angle_alpha   90.00
_cell.angle_beta   90.00
_cell.angle_gamma   90.00
#
_symmetry.space_group_name_H-M   'P 1'
#
loop_
_entity.id
_entity.type
_entity.pdbx_description
1 polymer ?
#
loop_
_entity_poly.entity_id
_entity_poly.type
_entity_poly.pdbx_seq_one_letter_code
_entity_poly.pdbx_strand_id
1 'polypeptide(L)' 'MHLMEPIRDAIYFEQLARVARRKADTSDDPFVARRLREAAVRHERTARRMRRTEAVPEN' A
#
# COMPACT_ATOMS: atom_id res chain seq x y z
N MET A 1 17.09 18.22 4.89
CA MET A 1 15.67 18.59 4.90
C MET A 1 14.97 17.86 3.75
N HIS A 2 14.63 16.58 3.96
CA HIS A 2 13.95 15.77 2.96
C HIS A 2 12.44 15.82 3.25
N LEU A 3 11.75 16.74 2.58
CA LEU A 3 10.30 16.76 2.47
C LEU A 3 9.90 15.62 1.53
N MET A 4 9.90 14.37 2.01
CA MET A 4 9.14 13.32 1.33
C MET A 4 7.68 13.68 1.47
N GLU A 5 7.12 14.34 0.46
CA GLU A 5 5.75 14.83 0.46
C GLU A 5 4.78 13.67 0.74
N PRO A 6 3.85 13.80 1.71
CA PRO A 6 2.91 12.74 2.11
C PRO A 6 2.17 12.06 0.95
N ILE A 7 1.86 12.81 -0.11
CA ILE A 7 1.22 12.30 -1.32
C ILE A 7 2.09 11.22 -2.00
N ARG A 8 3.42 11.37 -1.97
CA ARG A 8 4.36 10.36 -2.49
C ARG A 8 4.32 9.10 -1.64
N ASP A 9 4.09 9.20 -0.33
CA ASP A 9 3.99 8.05 0.57
C ASP A 9 2.69 7.27 0.32
N ALA A 10 1.55 7.94 0.17
CA ALA A 10 0.29 7.25 -0.15
C ALA A 10 0.38 6.51 -1.50
N ILE A 11 0.92 7.18 -2.53
CA ILE A 11 1.13 6.57 -3.86
C ILE A 11 2.11 5.39 -3.78
N TYR A 12 3.17 5.49 -2.98
CA TYR A 12 4.11 4.41 -2.77
C TYR A 12 3.41 3.15 -2.24
N PHE A 13 2.55 3.28 -1.22
CA PHE A 13 1.78 2.15 -0.69
C PHE A 13 0.77 1.59 -1.71
N GLU A 14 0.18 2.42 -2.58
CA GLU A 14 -0.65 1.91 -3.67
C GLU A 14 0.14 1.07 -4.67
N GLN A 15 1.35 1.49 -5.03
CA GLN A 15 2.20 0.71 -5.93
C GLN A 15 2.64 -0.60 -5.28
N LEU A 16 2.98 -0.59 -3.99
CA LEU A 16 3.29 -1.82 -3.26
C LEU A 16 2.10 -2.78 -3.24
N ALA A 17 0.88 -2.28 -3.01
CA ALA A 17 -0.32 -3.11 -3.07
C ALA A 17 -0.49 -3.76 -4.46
N ARG A 18 -0.32 -2.97 -5.53
CA ARG A 18 -0.44 -3.45 -6.90
C ARG A 18 0.61 -4.50 -7.25
N VAL A 19 1.86 -4.31 -6.82
CA VAL A 19 2.93 -5.29 -7.01
C VAL A 19 2.64 -6.57 -6.24
N ALA A 20 2.18 -6.47 -4.99
CA ALA A 20 1.85 -7.62 -4.16
C ALA A 20 0.70 -8.45 -4.77
N ARG A 21 -0.34 -7.81 -5.31
CA ARG A 21 -1.42 -8.51 -6.05
C ARG A 21 -0.89 -9.26 -7.26
N ARG A 22 -0.13 -8.57 -8.13
CA ARG A 22 0.48 -9.21 -9.32
C ARG A 22 1.33 -10.42 -8.94
N LYS A 23 2.17 -10.29 -7.92
CA LYS A 23 3.00 -11.41 -7.44
C LYS A 23 2.15 -12.56 -6.87
N ALA A 24 1.04 -12.26 -6.20
CA ALA A 24 0.15 -13.29 -5.69
C ALA A 24 -0.54 -14.07 -6.82
N ASP A 25 -0.91 -13.37 -7.89
CA ASP A 25 -1.60 -13.97 -9.05
C ASP A 25 -0.65 -14.85 -9.87
N THR A 26 0.66 -14.56 -9.85
CA THR A 26 1.69 -15.37 -10.51
C THR A 26 2.33 -16.42 -9.59
N SER A 27 1.84 -16.60 -8.37
CA SER A 27 2.47 -17.50 -7.40
C SER A 27 1.75 -18.86 -7.39
N ASP A 28 2.52 -19.92 -7.66
CA ASP A 28 2.01 -21.30 -7.63
C ASP A 28 1.91 -21.88 -6.21
N ASP A 29 2.56 -21.23 -5.23
CA ASP A 29 2.47 -21.61 -3.82
C ASP A 29 1.25 -20.94 -3.17
N PRO A 30 0.24 -21.71 -2.71
CA PRO A 30 -0.98 -21.14 -2.12
C PRO A 30 -0.73 -20.32 -0.84
N PHE A 31 0.28 -20.69 -0.05
CA PHE A 31 0.64 -19.97 1.16
C PHE A 31 1.29 -18.63 0.82
N VAL A 32 2.23 -18.61 -0.14
CA VAL A 32 2.87 -17.38 -0.61
C VAL A 32 1.85 -16.45 -1.26
N ALA A 33 0.97 -16.97 -2.12
CA ALA A 33 -0.12 -16.20 -2.72
C ALA A 33 -1.02 -15.57 -1.65
N ARG A 34 -1.38 -16.31 -0.60
CA ARG A 34 -2.17 -15.78 0.53
C ARG A 34 -1.44 -14.64 1.24
N ARG A 35 -0.16 -14.82 1.58
CA ARG A 35 0.64 -13.79 2.28
C ARG A 35 0.79 -12.51 1.44
N LEU A 36 0.96 -12.65 0.14
CA LEU A 36 1.05 -11.51 -0.78
C LEU A 36 -0.29 -10.76 -0.88
N ARG A 37 -1.43 -11.47 -0.90
CA ARG A 37 -2.76 -10.84 -0.82
C ARG A 37 -2.97 -10.10 0.50
N GLU A 38 -2.58 -10.69 1.63
CA GLU A 38 -2.62 -10.03 2.95
C GLU A 38 -1.76 -8.75 2.95
N ALA A 39 -0.56 -8.81 2.38
CA ALA A 39 0.32 -7.65 2.23
C ALA A 39 -0.32 -6.55 1.38
N ALA A 40 -0.93 -6.90 0.24
CA ALA A 40 -1.62 -5.94 -0.61
C ALA A 40 -2.73 -5.19 0.13
N VAL A 41 -3.57 -5.90 0.88
CA VAL A 41 -4.64 -5.30 1.69
C VAL A 41 -4.08 -4.36 2.75
N ARG A 42 -2.97 -4.73 3.41
CA ARG A 42 -2.32 -3.83 4.39
C ARG A 42 -1.84 -2.54 3.74
N HIS A 43 -1.18 -2.62 2.59
CA HIS A 43 -0.70 -1.44 1.88
C HIS A 43 -1.85 -0.54 1.40
N GLU A 44 -2.95 -1.10 0.89
CA GLU A 44 -4.15 -0.32 0.55
C GLU A 44 -4.75 0.41 1.76
N ARG A 45 -4.82 -0.27 2.92
CA ARG A 45 -5.30 0.36 4.15
C ARG A 45 -4.39 1.51 4.58
N THR A 46 -3.07 1.35 4.47
CA THR A 46 -2.10 2.40 4.78
C THR A 46 -2.26 3.59 3.84
N ALA A 47 -2.31 3.36 2.52
CA ALA A 47 -2.52 4.43 1.53
C ALA A 47 -3.81 5.20 1.80
N ARG A 48 -4.91 4.49 2.09
CA ARG A 48 -6.20 5.12 2.46
C ARG A 48 -6.12 5.91 3.76
N ARG A 49 -5.34 5.44 4.74
CA ARG A 49 -5.12 6.19 6.00
C ARG A 49 -4.37 7.48 5.72
N MET A 50 -3.28 7.42 4.95
CA MET A 50 -2.45 8.58 4.61
C MET A 50 -3.26 9.67 3.89
N ARG A 51 -4.04 9.30 2.87
CA ARG A 51 -4.93 10.25 2.18
C ARG A 51 -5.99 10.88 3.09
N ARG A 52 -6.48 10.14 4.09
CA ARG A 52 -7.44 10.69 5.06
C ARG A 52 -6.78 11.66 6.04
N THR A 53 -5.56 11.36 6.49
CA THR A 53 -4.78 12.27 7.33
C THR A 53 -4.39 13.54 6.56
N GLU A 54 -4.09 13.45 5.27
CA GLU A 54 -3.86 14.62 4.40
C GLU A 54 -5.12 15.49 4.23
N ALA A 55 -6.31 14.87 4.16
CA ALA A 55 -7.57 15.58 3.96
C ALA A 55 -8.11 16.28 5.22
N VAL A 56 -7.58 15.95 6.40
CA VAL A 56 -7.89 16.61 7.67
C VAL A 56 -6.62 17.34 8.12
N PRO A 57 -6.37 18.58 7.65
CA PRO A 57 -5.28 19.36 8.20
C PRO A 57 -5.57 19.59 9.68
N GLU A 58 -4.64 19.18 10.54
CA GLU A 58 -4.67 19.47 11.97
C GLU A 58 -4.74 21.00 12.13
N ASN A 59 -5.87 21.51 12.63
CA ASN A 59 -6.02 22.90 13.10
C ASN A 59 -5.40 23.07 14.48
#